data_AF-A0A4U2D3U6-F1
#
_entry.id   AF-A0A4U2D3U6-F1
#
_cell.length_a   1.000
_cell.length_b   1.000
_cell.length_c   1.000
_cell.angle_alpha   90.00
_cell.angle_beta   90.00
_cell.angle_gamma   90.00
#
_symmetry.space_group_name_H-M   'P 1'
#
loop_
_entity.id
_entity.type
_entity.pdbx_description
1 polymer ?
#
loop_
_entity_poly.entity_id
_entity_poly.type
_entity_poly.pdbx_seq_one_letter_code
_entity_poly.pdbx_strand_id
1 'polypeptide(L)'
;TTTDEANDWFSQVIGKRVELLFTGEQSKRVKENLGHNVSFADGFPVLLISSGSLAELNRRSSEVHTMEQFRTNLVVQSDEPFIEDSWKRIKIGDVEFEIVEPCERCILTTLDLENGEFRNSKE
;
A
#
# COMPACT_ATOMS: atom_id res chain seq x y z
N THR A 1 15.25 -4.84 -17.00
CA THR A 1 15.54 -5.97 -16.11
C THR A 1 16.73 -5.61 -15.27
N THR A 2 16.85 -6.17 -14.07
CA THR A 2 17.98 -5.90 -13.18
C THR A 2 19.18 -6.72 -13.62
N THR A 3 19.32 -7.96 -13.16
CA THR A 3 20.38 -8.89 -13.55
C THR A 3 19.81 -10.28 -13.74
N ASP A 4 20.50 -11.13 -14.52
CA ASP A 4 20.09 -12.53 -14.69
C ASP A 4 20.13 -13.28 -13.36
N GLU A 5 21.14 -13.00 -12.51
CA GLU A 5 21.23 -13.55 -11.15
C GLU A 5 20.00 -13.22 -10.30
N ALA A 6 19.52 -11.98 -10.34
CA ALA A 6 18.30 -11.60 -9.63
C ALA A 6 17.07 -12.29 -10.23
N ASN A 7 16.95 -12.33 -11.56
CA ASN A 7 15.84 -13.01 -12.24
C ASN A 7 15.78 -14.50 -11.88
N ASP A 8 16.93 -15.18 -11.85
CA ASP A 8 17.05 -16.59 -11.50
C ASP A 8 16.65 -16.84 -10.04
N TRP A 9 17.13 -15.99 -9.12
CA TRP A 9 16.78 -16.09 -7.70
C TRP A 9 15.27 -15.94 -7.47
N PHE A 10 14.65 -14.90 -8.04
CA PHE A 10 13.20 -14.71 -7.92
C PHE A 10 12.42 -15.83 -8.61
N SER A 11 12.89 -16.33 -9.75
CA SER A 11 12.26 -17.45 -10.45
C SER A 11 12.27 -18.74 -9.61
N GLN A 12 13.35 -18.98 -8.87
CA GLN A 12 13.46 -20.11 -7.95
C GLN A 12 12.49 -19.97 -6.77
N VAL A 13 12.42 -18.79 -6.15
CA VAL A 13 11.53 -18.54 -5.00
C VAL A 13 10.06 -18.66 -5.39
N ILE A 14 9.67 -18.10 -6.54
CA ILE A 14 8.27 -18.05 -6.98
C ILE A 14 7.83 -19.36 -7.67
N GLY A 15 8.79 -20.19 -8.11
CA GLY A 15 8.51 -21.46 -8.79
C GLY A 15 8.06 -21.30 -10.25
N LYS A 16 8.30 -20.13 -10.86
CA LYS A 16 8.03 -19.86 -12.28
C LYS A 16 9.03 -18.83 -12.81
N ARG A 17 9.30 -18.85 -14.12
CA ARG A 17 10.19 -17.87 -14.75
C ARG A 17 9.61 -16.46 -14.61
N VAL A 18 10.35 -15.57 -13.97
CA VAL A 18 10.03 -14.15 -13.78
C VAL A 18 11.26 -13.28 -14.01
N GLU A 19 11.04 -11.99 -14.19
CA GLU A 19 12.11 -11.00 -14.29
C GLU A 19 11.86 -9.84 -13.33
N LEU A 20 12.90 -9.42 -12.59
CA LEU A 20 12.83 -8.24 -11.76
C LEU A 20 13.09 -7.00 -12.62
N LEU A 21 12.14 -6.06 -12.58
CA LEU A 21 12.19 -4.81 -13.32
C LEU A 21 12.42 -3.63 -12.37
N PHE A 22 13.18 -2.65 -12.85
CA PHE A 22 13.38 -1.36 -12.20
C PHE A 22 12.94 -0.25 -13.15
N THR A 23 12.14 0.69 -12.67
CA THR A 23 11.61 1.81 -13.49
C THR A 23 12.61 2.93 -13.72
N GLY A 24 13.83 2.81 -13.20
CA GLY A 24 14.77 3.93 -13.11
C GLY A 24 14.42 4.86 -11.94
N GLU A 25 15.30 5.83 -11.68
CA GLU A 25 15.05 6.90 -10.69
C GLU A 25 13.83 7.74 -11.04
N GLN A 26 13.54 7.89 -12.33
CA GLN A 26 12.39 8.60 -12.86
C GLN A 26 11.54 7.66 -13.69
N SER A 27 10.39 7.26 -13.15
CA SER A 27 9.42 6.45 -13.88
C SER A 27 8.87 7.25 -15.07
N LYS A 28 8.85 6.63 -16.25
CA LYS A 28 8.14 7.14 -17.44
C LYS A 28 6.70 6.64 -17.53
N ARG A 29 6.25 5.83 -16.56
CA ARG A 29 4.88 5.32 -16.50
C ARG A 29 3.97 6.44 -16.02
N VAL A 30 3.22 7.02 -16.96
CA VAL A 30 2.13 7.94 -16.67
C VAL A 30 0.88 7.10 -16.48
N LYS A 31 0.20 7.25 -15.34
CA LYS A 31 -1.16 6.73 -15.19
C LYS A 31 -2.12 7.87 -15.56
N GLU A 32 -2.86 7.70 -16.65
CA GLU A 32 -3.61 8.79 -17.33
C GLU A 32 -4.52 9.60 -16.39
N ASN A 33 -5.06 8.97 -15.35
CA ASN A 33 -6.03 9.58 -14.43
C ASN A 33 -5.41 10.39 -13.29
N LEU A 34 -4.08 10.38 -13.11
CA LEU A 34 -3.41 10.97 -11.94
C LEU A 34 -2.68 12.27 -12.23
N GLY A 35 -2.37 12.56 -13.49
CA GLY A 35 -1.61 13.74 -13.88
C GLY A 35 -0.14 13.75 -13.40
N HIS A 36 0.33 12.68 -12.75
CA HIS A 36 1.70 12.51 -12.29
C HIS A 36 2.21 11.08 -12.55
N ASN A 37 3.54 10.94 -12.60
CA ASN A 37 4.18 9.65 -12.80
C ASN A 37 4.18 8.86 -11.49
N VAL A 38 3.84 7.59 -11.58
CA VAL A 38 4.03 6.62 -10.50
C VAL A 38 4.90 5.49 -11.01
N SER A 39 5.61 4.80 -10.12
CA SER A 39 6.37 3.60 -10.48
C SER A 39 5.39 2.43 -10.69
N PHE A 40 5.59 1.31 -10.00
CA PHE A 40 4.65 0.18 -10.02
C PHE A 40 3.50 0.31 -9.02
N ALA A 41 3.38 1.44 -8.31
CA ALA A 41 2.24 1.69 -7.43
C ALA A 41 0.90 1.66 -8.19
N ASP A 42 -0.13 1.20 -7.48
CA ASP A 42 -1.47 0.97 -8.05
C ASP A 42 -2.16 2.28 -8.44
N GLY A 43 -2.20 3.26 -7.52
CA GLY A 43 -2.92 4.52 -7.70
C GLY A 43 -2.02 5.72 -7.44
N PHE A 44 -1.73 5.98 -6.16
CA PHE A 44 -1.03 7.18 -5.70
C PHE A 44 0.34 6.83 -5.12
N PRO A 45 1.29 7.78 -5.04
CA PRO A 45 2.65 7.52 -4.57
C PRO A 45 2.74 7.22 -3.06
N VAL A 46 1.74 7.63 -2.29
CA VAL A 46 1.72 7.51 -0.83
C VAL A 46 0.32 7.11 -0.37
N LEU A 47 0.26 6.12 0.51
CA LEU A 47 -0.93 5.78 1.27
C LEU A 47 -0.79 6.22 2.74
N LEU A 48 -1.83 6.84 3.26
CA LEU A 48 -1.95 7.33 4.63
C LEU A 48 -3.10 6.62 5.36
N ILE A 49 -2.87 6.16 6.59
CA ILE A 49 -3.92 5.61 7.47
C ILE A 49 -3.66 6.07 8.91
N SER A 50 -4.70 6.35 9.68
CA SER A 50 -4.55 6.63 11.12
C SER A 50 -4.57 5.37 11.98
N SER A 51 -3.88 5.40 13.13
CA SER A 51 -3.96 4.30 14.12
C SER A 51 -5.39 4.10 14.63
N GLY A 52 -6.17 5.18 14.73
CA GLY A 52 -7.58 5.15 15.14
C GLY A 52 -8.46 4.37 14.15
N SER A 53 -8.23 4.54 12.85
CA SER A 53 -8.93 3.77 11.80
C SER A 53 -8.66 2.26 11.91
N LEU A 54 -7.39 1.88 12.12
CA LEU A 54 -7.04 0.47 12.32
C LEU A 54 -7.67 -0.09 13.60
N ALA A 55 -7.66 0.68 14.69
CA ALA A 55 -8.29 0.29 15.94
C ALA A 55 -9.80 0.08 15.78
N GLU A 56 -10.48 0.97 15.04
CA GLU A 56 -11.92 0.85 14.77
C GLU A 56 -12.26 -0.34 13.86
N LEU A 57 -11.41 -0.64 12.87
CA LEU A 57 -11.53 -1.86 12.07
C LEU A 57 -11.42 -3.09 12.97
N ASN A 58 -10.38 -3.17 13.80
CA ASN A 58 -10.17 -4.29 14.72
C ASN A 58 -11.27 -4.42 15.77
N ARG A 59 -11.90 -3.31 16.18
CA ARG A 59 -13.05 -3.34 17.10
C ARG A 59 -14.28 -4.00 16.47
N ARG A 60 -14.46 -3.84 15.17
CA ARG A 60 -15.64 -4.32 14.42
C ARG A 60 -15.42 -5.66 13.72
N SER A 61 -14.16 -6.00 13.43
CA SER A 61 -13.80 -7.22 12.74
C SER A 61 -13.75 -8.41 13.69
N SER A 62 -14.04 -9.59 13.14
CA SER A 62 -13.83 -10.87 13.84
C SER A 62 -12.36 -11.28 13.93
N GLU A 63 -11.50 -10.64 13.15
CA GLU A 63 -10.08 -10.92 13.08
C GLU A 63 -9.25 -9.70 13.47
N VAL A 64 -8.00 -9.96 13.88
CA VAL A 64 -7.04 -8.89 14.13
C VAL A 64 -6.31 -8.57 12.83
N HIS A 65 -6.32 -7.29 12.50
CA HIS A 65 -5.62 -6.70 11.38
C HIS A 65 -4.41 -5.90 11.85
N THR A 66 -3.36 -5.90 11.04
CA THR A 66 -2.16 -5.10 11.23
C THR A 66 -2.04 -4.08 10.10
N MET A 67 -1.25 -3.03 10.34
CA MET A 67 -1.12 -1.93 9.38
C MET A 67 -0.46 -2.39 8.07
N GLU A 68 0.40 -3.39 8.13
CA GLU A 68 1.15 -3.95 6.99
C GLU A 68 0.24 -4.57 5.94
N GLN A 69 -0.93 -5.11 6.33
CA GLN A 69 -1.92 -5.66 5.38
C GLN A 69 -2.42 -4.61 4.38
N PHE A 70 -2.46 -3.35 4.80
CA PHE A 70 -2.90 -2.22 3.99
C PHE A 70 -1.80 -1.62 3.12
N ARG A 71 -0.54 -2.06 3.30
CA ARG A 71 0.64 -1.57 2.57
C ARG A 71 0.80 -0.04 2.67
N THR A 72 0.47 0.49 3.85
CA THR A 72 0.52 1.92 4.18
C THR A 72 1.95 2.45 4.18
N ASN A 73 2.16 3.67 3.69
CA ASN A 73 3.46 4.35 3.74
C ASN A 73 3.57 5.27 4.97
N LEU A 74 2.49 5.99 5.29
CA LEU A 74 2.43 6.94 6.40
C LEU A 74 1.35 6.52 7.38
N VAL A 75 1.74 6.40 8.65
CA VAL A 75 0.81 6.14 9.75
C VAL A 75 0.75 7.38 10.63
N VAL A 76 -0.45 7.91 10.84
CA VAL A 76 -0.67 9.00 11.79
C VAL A 76 -1.24 8.45 13.08
N GLN A 77 -0.59 8.78 14.19
CA GLN A 77 -1.12 8.44 15.51
C GLN A 77 -2.31 9.35 15.83
N SER A 78 -3.46 8.74 16.06
CA SER A 78 -4.72 9.38 16.44
C SER A 78 -5.60 8.36 17.17
N ASP A 79 -6.39 8.85 18.14
CA ASP A 79 -7.45 8.07 18.78
C ASP A 79 -8.80 8.25 18.08
N GLU A 80 -8.92 9.20 17.16
CA GLU A 80 -10.13 9.46 16.37
C GLU A 80 -10.13 8.59 15.10
N PRO A 81 -11.11 7.68 14.93
CA PRO A 81 -11.23 6.85 13.74
C PRO A 81 -11.54 7.68 12.48
N PHE A 82 -10.90 7.32 11.36
CA PHE A 82 -11.14 7.89 10.04
C PHE A 82 -10.89 9.41 9.94
N ILE A 83 -10.16 9.98 10.90
CA ILE A 83 -9.85 11.41 10.91
C ILE A 83 -9.11 11.85 9.64
N GLU A 84 -8.32 10.96 9.04
CA GLU A 84 -7.58 11.18 7.81
C GLU A 84 -8.48 11.49 6.61
N ASP A 85 -9.70 10.98 6.59
CA ASP A 85 -10.66 11.19 5.49
C ASP A 85 -11.20 12.64 5.47
N SER A 86 -11.09 13.35 6.60
CA SER A 86 -11.49 14.75 6.71
C SER A 86 -10.43 15.74 6.19
N TRP A 87 -9.19 15.27 6.05
CA TRP A 87 -8.07 16.14 5.68
C TRP A 87 -8.05 16.39 4.18
N LYS A 88 -7.78 17.64 3.81
CA LYS A 88 -7.52 18.01 2.41
C LYS A 88 -6.03 18.11 2.13
N ARG A 89 -5.26 18.56 3.12
CA ARG A 89 -3.81 18.71 3.05
C ARG A 89 -3.20 18.43 4.42
N ILE A 90 -2.01 17.85 4.41
CA ILE A 90 -1.19 17.67 5.60
C ILE A 90 0.23 18.17 5.33
N LYS A 91 0.94 18.52 6.38
CA LYS A 91 2.35 18.92 6.30
C LYS A 91 3.17 18.12 7.30
N ILE A 92 4.24 17.51 6.81
CA ILE A 92 5.19 16.74 7.62
C ILE A 92 6.57 17.37 7.45
N GLY A 93 7.04 18.06 8.49
CA GLY A 93 8.22 18.93 8.37
C GLY A 93 7.98 20.03 7.34
N ASP A 94 8.82 20.08 6.30
CA ASP A 94 8.71 21.04 5.21
C ASP A 94 7.92 20.52 3.99
N VAL A 95 7.50 19.26 4.01
CA VAL A 95 6.80 18.62 2.87
C VAL A 95 5.30 18.70 3.07
N GLU A 96 4.60 19.22 2.05
CA GLU A 96 3.14 19.26 1.99
C GLU A 96 2.60 18.15 1.10
N PHE A 97 1.52 17.52 1.56
CA PHE A 97 0.80 16.48 0.84
C PHE A 97 -0.65 16.90 0.65
N GLU A 98 -1.21 16.55 -0.49
CA GLU A 98 -2.64 16.70 -0.79
C GLU A 98 -3.31 15.34 -0.69
N ILE A 99 -4.44 15.29 0.02
CA ILE A 99 -5.29 14.10 0.11
C ILE A 99 -6.23 14.14 -1.09
N VAL A 100 -6.04 13.21 -2.03
CA VAL A 100 -6.73 13.26 -3.33
C VAL A 100 -7.99 12.40 -3.34
N GLU A 101 -7.91 11.17 -2.85
CA GLU A 101 -8.99 10.19 -2.97
C GLU A 101 -8.90 9.13 -1.85
N PRO A 102 -10.04 8.60 -1.35
CA PRO A 102 -10.06 7.42 -0.51
C PRO A 102 -9.43 6.21 -1.22
N CYS A 103 -8.73 5.35 -0.46
CA CYS A 103 -8.15 4.13 -1.01
C CYS A 103 -9.15 2.96 -0.93
N GLU A 104 -9.71 2.59 -2.09
CA GLU A 104 -10.52 1.39 -2.24
C GLU A 104 -9.69 0.14 -1.93
N ARG A 105 -10.24 -0.76 -1.11
CA ARG A 105 -9.54 -1.96 -0.64
C ARG A 105 -9.85 -3.16 -1.52
N CYS A 106 -8.79 -3.88 -1.88
CA CYS A 106 -8.87 -5.11 -2.66
C CYS A 106 -8.59 -6.33 -1.76
N ILE A 107 -8.76 -7.52 -2.32
CA ILE A 107 -8.54 -8.80 -1.62
C ILE A 107 -7.15 -8.96 -0.99
N LEU A 108 -6.15 -8.16 -1.39
CA LEU A 108 -4.80 -8.24 -0.83
C LEU A 108 -4.71 -7.84 0.65
N THR A 109 -5.74 -7.20 1.21
CA THR A 109 -5.81 -6.93 2.66
C THR A 109 -6.10 -8.21 3.45
N THR A 110 -6.72 -9.22 2.83
CA THR A 110 -7.05 -10.50 3.47
C THR A 110 -5.91 -11.51 3.38
N LEU A 111 -4.76 -11.13 2.82
CA LEU A 111 -3.58 -11.98 2.78
C LEU A 111 -2.95 -12.04 4.17
N ASP A 112 -2.82 -13.24 4.73
CA ASP A 112 -1.99 -13.49 5.89
C ASP A 112 -0.51 -13.35 5.50
N LEU A 113 0.19 -12.44 6.18
CA LEU A 113 1.55 -12.07 5.82
C LEU A 113 2.61 -13.09 6.28
N GLU A 114 2.26 -14.00 7.19
CA GLU A 114 3.19 -15.03 7.67
C GLU A 114 3.19 -16.25 6.76
N ASN A 115 2.01 -16.70 6.34
CA ASN A 115 1.87 -17.93 5.55
C ASN A 115 1.54 -17.68 4.07
N GLY A 116 1.14 -16.47 3.68
CA GLY A 116 0.82 -16.13 2.29
C GLY A 116 -0.52 -16.67 1.78
N GLU A 117 -1.41 -17.11 2.67
CA GLU A 117 -2.75 -17.58 2.34
C GLU A 117 -3.80 -16.47 2.52
N PHE A 118 -4.83 -16.48 1.67
CA PHE A 118 -5.95 -15.57 1.82
C PHE A 118 -6.90 -16.07 2.91
N ARG A 119 -7.29 -15.16 3.80
CA ARG A 119 -8.35 -15.41 4.77
C ARG A 119 -9.69 -15.57 4.05
N ASN A 120 -10.58 -16.35 4.66
CA ASN A 120 -11.95 -16.52 4.17
C ASN A 120 -12.82 -15.28 4.41
N SER A 121 -12.45 -14.47 5.41
CA SER A 121 -13.05 -13.16 5.68
C SER A 121 -12.73 -12.19 4.53
N LYS A 122 -13.63 -11.25 4.28
CA LYS A 122 -13.45 -10.17 3.29
C LYS A 122 -13.32 -8.79 3.95
N GLU A 123 -13.08 -8.79 5.26
CA GLU A 123 -12.90 -7.58 6.06
C GLU A 123 -11.48 -7.03 5.93
#